data_AF-A0A1J0EF44-F1
#
_entry.id   AF-A0A1J0EF44-F1
#
_cell.length_a   1.000
_cell.length_b   1.000
_cell.length_c   1.000
_cell.angle_alpha   90.00
_cell.angle_beta   90.00
_cell.angle_gamma   90.00
#
_symmetry.space_group_name_H-M   'P 1'
#
loop_
_entity.id
_entity.type
_entity.pdbx_description
1 polymer ?
#
loop_
_entity_poly.entity_id
_entity_poly.type
_entity_poly.pdbx_seq_one_letter_code
_entity_poly.pdbx_strand_id
1 'polypeptide(L)'
;MKILFFVLASLFSMAANAQSTAEKLTILSLDRTVKSNSPEVERTQAALTRGLTVCNVENEEKLANVAWFITKKIRAEGRYAEATDVIEGVNAVLLGAKTKQDCTELLSLYAVNRIQGSTHSDAVAGGRGLYRSTGVVN
;
A
#
# COMPACT_ATOMS: atom_id res chain seq x y z
N MET A 1 33.65 28.27 33.18
CA MET A 1 33.54 27.39 31.99
C MET A 1 33.24 25.95 32.43
N LYS A 2 31.98 25.58 32.68
CA LYS A 2 31.56 24.19 32.99
C LYS A 2 30.10 23.87 32.62
N ILE A 3 29.40 24.81 31.96
CA ILE A 3 27.94 24.72 31.69
C ILE A 3 27.65 24.35 30.21
N LEU A 4 28.68 24.16 29.39
CA LEU A 4 28.51 23.93 27.95
C LEU A 4 28.41 22.46 27.52
N PHE A 5 28.63 21.50 28.43
CA PHE A 5 28.61 20.07 28.07
C PHE A 5 27.25 19.39 28.23
N PHE A 6 26.27 20.01 28.90
CA PHE A 6 24.97 19.36 29.17
C PHE A 6 23.89 19.62 28.12
N VAL A 7 24.08 20.55 27.19
CA VAL A 7 23.06 20.92 26.18
C VAL A 7 23.17 20.08 24.90
N LEU A 8 24.31 19.42 24.64
CA LEU A 8 24.48 18.61 23.43
C LEU A 8 23.91 17.19 23.53
N ALA A 9 23.71 16.66 24.74
CA ALA A 9 23.23 15.29 24.94
C ALA A 9 21.70 15.15 24.82
N SER A 10 20.94 16.25 24.90
CA SER A 10 19.47 16.23 24.82
C SER A 10 18.92 16.26 23.38
N LEU A 11 19.75 16.54 22.38
CA LEU A 11 19.32 16.58 20.96
C LEU A 11 19.35 15.21 20.27
N PHE A 12 19.95 14.18 20.87
CA PHE A 12 20.04 12.84 20.29
C PHE A 12 19.01 11.84 20.84
N SER A 13 18.20 12.22 21.83
CA SER A 13 17.29 11.29 22.52
C SER A 13 15.88 11.22 21.93
N MET A 14 15.65 11.79 20.74
CA MET A 14 14.35 11.73 20.04
C MET A 14 14.48 11.15 18.63
N ALA A 15 15.45 10.27 18.37
CA ALA A 15 15.28 9.26 17.33
C ALA A 15 14.41 8.13 17.88
N ALA A 16 13.19 8.45 18.30
CA ALA A 16 12.17 7.42 18.45
C ALA A 16 12.02 6.82 17.05
N ASN A 17 12.42 5.56 16.87
CA ASN A 17 12.22 4.79 15.64
C ASN A 17 10.70 4.66 15.41
N ALA A 18 10.07 5.73 14.94
CA ALA A 18 8.68 5.75 14.58
C ALA A 18 8.53 4.77 13.42
N GLN A 19 7.85 3.67 13.68
CA GLN A 19 7.59 2.64 12.70
C GLN A 19 6.96 3.25 11.44
N SER A 20 7.55 3.00 10.28
CA SER A 20 7.03 3.55 9.01
C SER A 20 5.66 2.95 8.68
N THR A 21 4.88 3.64 7.84
CA THR A 21 3.60 3.13 7.36
C THR A 21 3.79 1.81 6.61
N ALA A 22 4.83 1.69 5.79
CA ALA A 22 5.16 0.45 5.10
C ALA A 22 5.46 -0.70 6.07
N GLU A 23 6.21 -0.44 7.14
CA GLU A 23 6.53 -1.46 8.15
C GLU A 23 5.27 -1.91 8.91
N LYS A 24 4.46 -0.95 9.38
CA LYS A 24 3.16 -1.23 10.03
C LYS A 24 2.26 -2.08 9.14
N LEU A 25 2.11 -1.68 7.88
CA LEU A 25 1.26 -2.38 6.93
C LEU A 25 1.79 -3.79 6.63
N THR A 26 3.11 -3.96 6.53
CA THR A 26 3.74 -5.27 6.30
C THR A 26 3.50 -6.22 7.47
N ILE A 27 3.67 -5.75 8.71
CA ILE A 27 3.37 -6.56 9.90
C ILE A 27 1.91 -6.97 9.94
N LEU A 28 0.98 -6.02 9.72
CA LEU A 28 -0.45 -6.30 9.70
C LEU A 28 -0.82 -7.28 8.58
N SER A 29 -0.23 -7.11 7.41
CA SER A 29 -0.47 -7.97 6.25
C SER A 29 0.05 -9.39 6.50
N LEU A 30 1.30 -9.55 6.92
CA LEU A 30 1.90 -10.88 7.08
C LEU A 30 1.53 -11.58 8.39
N ASP A 31 0.88 -10.86 9.32
CA ASP A 31 0.54 -11.34 10.66
C ASP A 31 1.76 -11.87 11.43
N ARG A 32 2.91 -11.22 11.24
CA ARG A 32 4.17 -11.55 11.91
C ARG A 32 5.06 -10.32 12.03
N THR A 33 5.98 -10.36 12.98
CA THR A 33 7.03 -9.36 13.08
C THR A 33 8.00 -9.47 11.90
N VAL A 34 8.45 -8.32 11.39
CA VAL A 34 9.47 -8.22 10.34
C VAL A 34 10.46 -7.12 10.72
N LYS A 35 11.70 -7.20 10.22
CA LYS A 35 12.69 -6.13 10.41
C LYS A 35 12.36 -4.96 9.49
N SER A 36 12.60 -3.73 9.95
CA SER A 36 12.31 -2.52 9.16
C SER A 36 13.03 -2.46 7.81
N ASN A 37 14.21 -3.10 7.69
CA ASN A 37 15.00 -3.20 6.45
C ASN A 37 14.84 -4.55 5.74
N SER A 38 13.75 -5.26 6.00
CA SER A 38 13.47 -6.53 5.33
C SER A 38 12.97 -6.28 3.90
N PRO A 39 13.22 -7.22 2.96
CA PRO A 39 12.71 -7.12 1.59
C PRO A 39 11.19 -6.92 1.52
N GLU A 40 10.44 -7.49 2.47
CA GLU A 40 8.99 -7.35 2.54
C GLU A 40 8.58 -5.90 2.82
N VAL A 41 9.27 -5.21 3.73
CA VAL A 41 9.01 -3.80 4.05
C VAL A 41 9.42 -2.91 2.87
N GLU A 42 10.56 -3.18 2.24
CA GLU A 42 11.02 -2.45 1.05
C GLU A 42 10.04 -2.59 -0.13
N ARG A 43 9.53 -3.80 -0.38
CA ARG A 43 8.49 -4.07 -1.38
C ARG A 43 7.22 -3.26 -1.08
N THR A 44 6.75 -3.28 0.17
CA THR A 44 5.58 -2.51 0.58
C THR A 44 5.79 -1.00 0.41
N GLN A 45 6.97 -0.49 0.78
CA GLN A 45 7.32 0.92 0.58
C GLN A 45 7.32 1.28 -0.91
N ALA A 46 7.91 0.45 -1.77
CA ALA A 46 7.92 0.68 -3.21
C ALA A 46 6.50 0.66 -3.80
N ALA A 47 5.64 -0.27 -3.35
CA ALA A 47 4.25 -0.35 -3.77
C ALA A 47 3.46 0.90 -3.36
N LEU A 48 3.62 1.36 -2.12
CA LEU A 48 2.99 2.59 -1.60
C LEU A 48 3.47 3.83 -2.37
N THR A 49 4.78 3.99 -2.55
CA THR A 49 5.35 5.11 -3.29
C THR A 49 4.83 5.16 -4.73
N ARG A 50 4.74 4.02 -5.43
CA ARG A 50 4.12 3.95 -6.76
C ARG A 50 2.62 4.25 -6.69
N GLY A 51 1.92 3.75 -5.69
CA GLY A 51 0.50 4.03 -5.49
C GLY A 51 0.19 5.52 -5.38
N LEU A 52 1.06 6.29 -4.71
CA LEU A 52 0.92 7.74 -4.60
C LEU A 52 1.08 8.50 -5.92
N THR A 53 1.70 7.89 -6.96
CA THR A 53 1.81 8.51 -8.29
C THR A 53 0.58 8.27 -9.15
N VAL A 54 -0.15 7.18 -8.92
CA VAL A 54 -1.33 6.79 -9.72
C VAL A 54 -2.66 7.05 -9.01
N CYS A 55 -2.68 7.09 -7.69
CA CYS A 55 -3.89 7.30 -6.89
C CYS A 55 -4.02 8.75 -6.44
N ASN A 56 -5.23 9.29 -6.54
CA ASN A 56 -5.62 10.58 -5.99
C ASN A 56 -5.98 10.43 -4.50
N VAL A 57 -4.94 10.24 -3.68
CA VAL A 57 -5.04 10.08 -2.22
C VAL A 57 -4.15 11.11 -1.53
N GLU A 58 -4.55 11.54 -0.34
CA GLU A 58 -3.88 12.63 0.38
C GLU A 58 -2.44 12.29 0.78
N ASN A 59 -2.21 11.07 1.26
CA ASN A 59 -0.92 10.63 1.76
C ASN A 59 -0.79 9.10 1.79
N GLU A 60 0.42 8.64 2.12
CA GLU A 60 0.77 7.22 2.21
C GLU A 60 -0.10 6.45 3.21
N GLU A 61 -0.36 7.05 4.38
CA GLU A 61 -1.16 6.43 5.45
C GLU A 61 -2.59 6.15 4.99
N LYS A 62 -3.20 7.09 4.26
CA LYS A 62 -4.54 6.90 3.70
C LYS A 62 -4.56 5.73 2.72
N LEU A 63 -3.58 5.64 1.82
CA LEU A 63 -3.47 4.54 0.87
C LEU A 63 -3.30 3.19 1.60
N ALA A 64 -2.41 3.13 2.59
CA ALA A 64 -2.17 1.94 3.40
C ALA A 64 -3.44 1.49 4.14
N ASN A 65 -4.19 2.43 4.73
CA ASN A 65 -5.43 2.15 5.43
C ASN A 65 -6.52 1.60 4.50
N VAL A 66 -6.66 2.15 3.29
CA VAL A 66 -7.60 1.63 2.29
C VAL A 66 -7.17 0.22 1.85
N ALA A 67 -5.89 0.02 1.51
CA ALA A 67 -5.37 -1.30 1.13
C ALA A 67 -5.59 -2.34 2.24
N TRP A 68 -5.36 -1.96 3.50
CA TRP A 68 -5.63 -2.84 4.65
C TRP A 68 -7.11 -3.15 4.82
N PHE A 69 -7.98 -2.15 4.68
CA PHE A 69 -9.43 -2.36 4.73
C PHE A 69 -9.89 -3.39 3.69
N ILE A 70 -9.43 -3.24 2.45
CA ILE A 70 -9.72 -4.18 1.35
C ILE A 70 -9.17 -5.57 1.64
N THR A 71 -7.93 -5.65 2.11
CA THR A 71 -7.30 -6.93 2.50
C THR A 71 -8.13 -7.67 3.54
N LYS A 72 -8.59 -6.97 4.59
CA LYS A 72 -9.47 -7.57 5.60
C LYS A 72 -10.79 -8.06 5.02
N LYS A 73 -11.39 -7.32 4.09
CA LYS A 73 -12.64 -7.75 3.42
C LYS A 73 -12.45 -9.03 2.62
N ILE A 74 -11.36 -9.15 1.86
CA ILE A 74 -11.06 -10.36 1.09
C ILE A 74 -10.80 -11.56 2.05
N ARG A 75 -10.05 -11.34 3.13
CA ARG A 75 -9.76 -12.36 4.15
C ARG A 75 -11.00 -12.83 4.91
N ALA A 76 -11.93 -11.93 5.20
CA ALA A 76 -13.19 -12.27 5.88
C ALA A 76 -14.04 -13.28 5.08
N GLU A 77 -13.89 -13.30 3.75
CA GLU A 77 -14.54 -14.25 2.83
C GLU A 77 -13.70 -15.52 2.61
N GLY A 78 -12.70 -15.79 3.46
CA GLY A 78 -11.86 -16.98 3.41
C GLY A 78 -10.84 -17.00 2.26
N ARG A 79 -10.58 -15.85 1.63
CA ARG A 79 -9.62 -15.72 0.52
C ARG A 79 -8.29 -15.15 1.03
N TYR A 80 -7.18 -15.74 0.59
CA TYR A 80 -5.86 -15.19 0.87
C TYR A 80 -5.65 -13.86 0.15
N ALA A 81 -5.12 -12.85 0.84
CA ALA A 81 -4.72 -11.57 0.26
C ALA A 81 -3.67 -10.91 1.15
N GLU A 82 -2.70 -10.22 0.53
CA GLU A 82 -1.74 -9.35 1.22
C GLU A 82 -1.95 -7.90 0.80
N ALA A 83 -1.79 -6.96 1.72
CA ALA A 83 -2.01 -5.54 1.44
C ALA A 83 -1.05 -5.02 0.35
N THR A 84 0.17 -5.52 0.33
CA THR A 84 1.17 -5.20 -0.70
C THR A 84 0.69 -5.63 -2.09
N ASP A 85 0.16 -6.85 -2.23
CA ASP A 85 -0.42 -7.34 -3.48
C ASP A 85 -1.63 -6.50 -3.93
N VAL A 86 -2.47 -6.06 -2.98
CA VAL A 86 -3.60 -5.17 -3.29
C VAL A 86 -3.11 -3.86 -3.92
N ILE A 87 -2.08 -3.24 -3.34
CA ILE A 87 -1.51 -1.98 -3.85
C ILE A 87 -0.83 -2.20 -5.20
N GLU A 88 -0.06 -3.29 -5.34
CA GLU A 88 0.59 -3.64 -6.60
C GLU A 88 -0.43 -3.91 -7.72
N GLY A 89 -1.57 -4.53 -7.40
CA GLY A 89 -2.66 -4.74 -8.35
C GLY A 89 -3.21 -3.43 -8.90
N VAL A 90 -3.47 -2.45 -8.03
CA VAL A 90 -3.89 -1.10 -8.43
C VAL A 90 -2.85 -0.43 -9.31
N ASN A 91 -1.57 -0.49 -8.90
CA ASN A 91 -0.46 0.06 -9.67
C ASN A 91 -0.39 -0.55 -11.08
N ALA A 92 -0.62 -1.87 -11.20
CA ALA A 92 -0.60 -2.58 -12.48
C ALA A 92 -1.79 -2.21 -13.37
N VAL A 93 -2.98 -2.05 -12.79
CA VAL A 93 -4.17 -1.61 -13.53
C VAL A 93 -3.95 -0.21 -14.10
N LEU A 94 -3.44 0.71 -13.28
CA LEU A 94 -3.25 2.12 -13.63
C LEU A 94 -1.92 2.42 -14.32
N LEU A 95 -1.10 1.41 -14.61
CA LEU A 95 0.17 1.59 -15.28
C LEU A 95 -0.04 2.23 -16.66
N GLY A 96 0.46 3.46 -16.82
CA GLY A 96 0.31 4.27 -18.04
C GLY A 96 -0.84 5.29 -17.99
N ALA A 97 -1.55 5.41 -16.88
CA ALA A 97 -2.54 6.47 -16.68
C ALA A 97 -1.87 7.85 -16.74
N LYS A 98 -2.49 8.78 -17.45
CA LYS A 98 -1.95 10.15 -17.66
C LYS A 98 -2.20 11.08 -16.47
N THR A 99 -3.19 10.75 -15.65
CA THR A 99 -3.60 11.52 -14.47
C THR A 99 -3.84 10.57 -13.31
N LYS A 100 -3.73 11.08 -12.08
CA LYS A 100 -4.11 10.35 -10.87
C LYS A 100 -5.59 9.97 -10.92
N GLN A 101 -5.90 8.76 -10.54
CA GLN A 101 -7.26 8.21 -10.51
C GLN A 101 -7.77 8.11 -9.08
N ASP A 102 -9.09 8.18 -8.90
CA ASP A 102 -9.69 7.70 -7.66
C ASP A 102 -9.56 6.18 -7.61
N CYS A 103 -8.65 5.70 -6.75
CA CYS A 103 -8.38 4.27 -6.62
C CYS A 103 -9.41 3.55 -5.76
N THR A 104 -10.34 4.25 -5.08
CA THR A 104 -11.31 3.60 -4.19
C THR A 104 -12.28 2.70 -4.94
N GLU A 105 -12.75 3.12 -6.11
CA GLU A 105 -13.61 2.31 -6.99
C GLU A 105 -12.85 1.09 -7.52
N LEU A 106 -11.64 1.28 -8.03
CA LEU A 106 -10.80 0.19 -8.52
C LEU A 106 -10.46 -0.84 -7.42
N LEU A 107 -10.13 -0.36 -6.22
CA LEU A 107 -9.86 -1.20 -5.05
C LEU A 107 -11.10 -2.00 -4.64
N SER A 108 -12.29 -1.40 -4.75
CA SER A 108 -13.56 -2.07 -4.47
C SER A 108 -13.85 -3.14 -5.53
N LEU A 109 -13.65 -2.83 -6.82
CA LEU A 109 -13.78 -3.78 -7.92
C LEU A 109 -12.82 -4.96 -7.76
N TYR A 110 -11.57 -4.67 -7.41
CA TYR A 110 -10.57 -5.69 -7.10
C TYR A 110 -11.06 -6.58 -5.96
N ALA A 111 -11.56 -6.01 -4.86
CA ALA A 111 -12.08 -6.78 -3.73
C ALA A 111 -13.22 -7.72 -4.14
N VAL A 112 -14.21 -7.23 -4.88
CA VAL A 112 -15.36 -8.03 -5.34
C VAL A 112 -14.89 -9.21 -6.19
N ASN A 113 -14.00 -8.99 -7.16
CA ASN A 113 -13.46 -10.06 -8.00
C ASN A 113 -12.72 -11.12 -7.17
N ARG A 114 -11.87 -10.69 -6.22
CA ARG A 114 -11.14 -11.61 -5.34
C ARG A 114 -12.08 -12.42 -4.45
N ILE A 115 -13.13 -11.81 -3.91
CA ILE A 115 -14.16 -12.48 -3.09
C ILE A 115 -14.90 -13.54 -3.90
N GLN A 116 -15.27 -13.22 -5.15
CA GLN A 116 -15.93 -14.14 -6.08
C GLN A 116 -15.02 -15.29 -6.57
N GLY A 117 -13.76 -15.33 -6.13
CA GLY A 117 -12.84 -16.42 -6.40
C GLY A 117 -11.88 -16.16 -7.56
N SER A 118 -11.88 -14.96 -8.14
CA SER A 118 -10.87 -14.57 -9.13
C SER A 118 -9.49 -14.55 -8.50
N THR A 119 -8.48 -14.96 -9.26
CA THR A 119 -7.09 -14.81 -8.83
C THR A 119 -6.70 -13.33 -8.78
N HIS A 120 -5.56 -13.02 -8.16
CA HIS A 120 -4.98 -11.67 -8.23
C HIS A 120 -4.82 -11.22 -9.69
N SER A 121 -4.24 -12.08 -10.52
CA SER A 121 -3.99 -11.80 -11.93
C SER A 121 -5.27 -11.55 -12.73
N ASP A 122 -6.34 -12.32 -12.49
CA ASP A 122 -7.62 -12.12 -13.17
C ASP A 122 -8.25 -10.78 -12.79
N ALA A 123 -8.25 -10.44 -11.50
CA ALA A 123 -8.78 -9.17 -11.01
C ALA A 123 -8.00 -7.97 -11.60
N VAL A 124 -6.67 -8.08 -11.70
CA VAL A 124 -5.82 -7.05 -12.32
C VAL A 124 -6.05 -6.97 -13.83
N ALA A 125 -6.14 -8.09 -14.53
CA ALA A 125 -6.37 -8.12 -15.97
C ALA A 125 -7.74 -7.52 -16.33
N GLY A 126 -8.79 -7.89 -15.58
CA GLY A 126 -10.13 -7.34 -15.75
C GLY A 126 -10.18 -5.83 -15.47
N GLY A 127 -9.60 -5.39 -14.34
CA GLY A 127 -9.50 -3.98 -14.02
C GLY A 127 -8.74 -3.18 -15.08
N ARG A 128 -7.61 -3.71 -15.57
CA ARG A 128 -6.82 -3.08 -16.63
C ARG A 128 -7.59 -3.01 -17.95
N GLY A 129 -8.32 -4.06 -18.31
CA GLY A 129 -9.18 -4.07 -19.50
C GLY A 129 -10.26 -2.98 -19.44
N LEU A 130 -10.91 -2.83 -18.28
CA LEU A 130 -11.91 -1.78 -18.06
C LEU A 130 -11.29 -0.38 -18.21
N TYR A 131 -10.18 -0.10 -17.52
CA TYR A 131 -9.52 1.21 -17.59
C TYR A 131 -8.92 1.53 -18.96
N ARG A 132 -8.58 0.52 -19.77
CA ARG A 132 -8.22 0.70 -21.18
C ARG A 132 -9.44 1.04 -22.03
N SER A 133 -10.55 0.33 -21.83
CA SER A 133 -11.77 0.57 -22.60
C SER A 133 -12.36 1.97 -22.37
N THR A 134 -12.12 2.56 -21.20
CA THR A 134 -12.53 3.94 -20.87
C THR A 134 -11.50 5.00 -21.26
N GLY A 135 -10.38 4.61 -21.87
CA GLY A 135 -9.33 5.53 -22.33
C GLY A 135 -8.49 6.15 -21.20
N VAL A 136 -8.61 5.66 -19.96
CA VAL A 136 -7.81 6.13 -18.83
C VAL A 136 -6.37 5.63 -18.95
N VAL A 137 -6.20 4.39 -19.42
CA VAL A 137 -4.91 3.71 -19.62
C VAL A 137 -4.72 3.37 -21.09
N ASN A 138 -3.51 3.52 -21.62
CA ASN A 138 -3.17 3.15 -23.00
C ASN A 138 -2.79 1.65 -23.16
#